data_AF-A0A1B0CW67-F1
#
_entry.id   AF-A0A1B0CW67-F1
#
_cell.length_a   1.000
_cell.length_b   1.000
_cell.length_c   1.000
_cell.angle_alpha   90.00
_cell.angle_beta   90.00
_cell.angle_gamma   90.00
#
_symmetry.space_group_name_H-M   'P 1'
#
loop_
_entity.id
_entity.type
_entity.pdbx_description
1 polymer ?
#
loop_
_entity_poly.entity_id
_entity_poly.type
_entity_poly.pdbx_seq_one_letter_code
_entity_poly.pdbx_strand_id
1 'polypeptide(L)'
;MFSLRSQVFRGCLARNAPGFRFFADKKPETFEKTVNSVTLLGRVGVEPQIRGTQEHPVVTFSLATHENYKYESGDWSQKTDWHRIVVFKPNLRESVMNYLRRGQRTMVQGRISYGEITDQEGKQRVSTSIIADDVIFINTSGKESVMNYLRRGQRTMVQGRISYGEITDQEGKQRVSTSIIADDVIFINTSGK
;
A
#
# COMPACT_ATOMS: atom_id res chain seq x y z
N MET A 1 -16.99 -60.64 55.10
CA MET A 1 -16.62 -60.06 56.41
C MET A 1 -15.11 -60.17 56.54
N PHE A 2 -14.44 -59.10 56.99
CA PHE A 2 -12.97 -58.97 57.15
C PHE A 2 -12.16 -58.86 55.84
N SER A 3 -11.07 -58.10 55.70
CA SER A 3 -10.40 -57.12 56.57
C SER A 3 -9.12 -56.67 55.82
N LEU A 4 -8.92 -55.35 55.75
CA LEU A 4 -7.66 -54.59 55.86
C LEU A 4 -6.39 -54.92 55.04
N ARG A 5 -5.83 -53.78 54.54
CA ARG A 5 -4.40 -53.41 54.40
C ARG A 5 -3.64 -54.04 53.22
N SER A 6 -2.68 -53.39 52.58
CA SER A 6 -2.09 -52.04 52.59
C SER A 6 -0.89 -52.11 51.63
N GLN A 7 -0.56 -51.01 50.95
CA GLN A 7 0.75 -50.58 50.38
C GLN A 7 0.58 -50.11 48.92
N VAL A 8 0.29 -48.82 48.69
CA VAL A 8 1.22 -47.68 48.64
C VAL A 8 2.18 -47.79 47.46
N PHE A 9 1.94 -47.00 46.41
CA PHE A 9 2.99 -46.21 45.77
C PHE A 9 2.42 -44.91 45.16
N ARG A 10 2.63 -43.84 45.92
CA ARG A 10 3.01 -42.48 45.52
C ARG A 10 2.68 -42.02 44.09
N GLY A 11 1.77 -41.04 44.03
CA GLY A 11 2.09 -39.71 43.50
C GLY A 11 2.38 -39.60 42.01
N CYS A 12 1.35 -39.31 41.23
CA CYS A 12 1.49 -38.55 39.98
C CYS A 12 0.36 -37.53 39.90
N LEU A 13 0.50 -36.42 40.64
CA LEU A 13 -0.22 -35.18 40.35
C LEU A 13 0.57 -34.45 39.26
N ALA A 14 0.34 -34.79 37.99
CA ALA A 14 0.77 -33.95 36.87
C ALA A 14 -0.44 -33.15 36.40
N ARG A 15 -0.50 -31.90 36.90
CA ARG A 15 -1.46 -30.89 36.51
C ARG A 15 -1.25 -30.50 35.04
N ASN A 16 -2.37 -30.27 34.36
CA ASN A 16 -2.51 -29.45 33.15
C ASN A 16 -1.43 -28.38 32.97
N ALA A 17 -0.80 -28.36 31.79
CA ALA A 17 -0.13 -27.18 31.24
C ALA A 17 -0.36 -27.10 29.72
N PRO A 18 -1.34 -26.30 29.24
CA PRO A 18 -1.43 -25.92 27.85
C PRO A 18 -0.57 -24.67 27.64
N GLY A 19 0.42 -24.76 26.74
CA GLY A 19 1.30 -23.63 26.46
C GLY A 19 2.55 -24.06 25.73
N PHE A 20 2.39 -24.64 24.54
CA PHE A 20 3.51 -24.88 23.64
C PHE A 20 4.02 -23.53 23.11
N ARG A 21 4.82 -22.85 23.91
CA ARG A 21 5.63 -21.70 23.47
C ARG A 21 6.81 -22.27 22.69
N PHE A 22 6.72 -22.23 21.36
CA PHE A 22 7.89 -22.36 20.51
C PHE A 22 8.75 -21.11 20.67
N PHE A 23 9.56 -21.06 21.74
CA PHE A 23 10.73 -20.20 21.75
C PHE A 23 11.81 -20.89 20.90
N ALA A 24 11.83 -20.56 19.61
CA ALA A 24 12.95 -20.90 18.75
C ALA A 24 14.12 -19.95 19.08
N ASP A 25 14.86 -20.26 20.13
CA ASP A 25 16.03 -19.49 20.58
C ASP A 25 17.34 -19.96 19.90
N LYS A 26 17.24 -20.45 18.65
CA LYS A 26 18.40 -20.80 17.82
C LYS A 26 18.44 -19.85 16.63
N LYS A 27 19.50 -19.04 16.54
CA LYS A 27 19.80 -18.30 15.30
C LYS A 27 19.91 -19.32 14.16
N PRO A 28 19.28 -19.09 13.00
CA PRO A 28 19.30 -20.04 11.90
C PRO A 28 20.75 -20.25 11.41
N GLU A 29 21.21 -21.50 11.35
CA GLU A 29 22.59 -21.86 10.98
C GLU A 29 22.88 -21.68 9.48
N THR A 30 21.85 -21.47 8.67
CA THR A 30 22.00 -21.16 7.23
C THR A 30 20.92 -20.18 6.80
N PHE A 31 21.33 -19.03 6.26
CA PHE A 31 20.42 -18.04 5.70
C PHE A 31 19.98 -18.49 4.30
N GLU A 32 18.85 -19.19 4.23
CA GLU A 32 18.16 -19.34 2.96
C GLU A 32 17.67 -17.97 2.49
N LYS A 33 18.01 -17.61 1.25
CA LYS A 33 17.54 -16.37 0.63
C LYS A 33 16.16 -16.60 0.04
N THR A 34 15.12 -16.15 0.73
CA THR A 34 13.75 -16.12 0.23
C THR A 34 13.36 -14.71 -0.21
N VAL A 35 12.41 -14.60 -1.15
CA VAL A 35 11.91 -13.31 -1.64
C VAL A 35 10.40 -13.26 -1.46
N ASN A 36 9.93 -12.25 -0.74
CA ASN A 36 8.53 -11.88 -0.65
C ASN A 36 8.42 -10.42 -1.08
N SER A 37 7.85 -10.20 -2.26
CA SER A 37 7.71 -8.88 -2.86
C SER A 37 6.32 -8.75 -3.47
N VAL A 38 5.69 -7.62 -3.22
CA VAL A 38 4.41 -7.23 -3.80
C VAL A 38 4.52 -5.84 -4.38
N THR A 39 4.01 -5.67 -5.58
CA THR A 39 3.83 -4.38 -6.23
C THR A 39 2.36 -4.25 -6.64
N LEU A 40 1.69 -3.22 -6.12
CA LEU A 40 0.30 -2.93 -6.45
C LEU A 40 0.19 -1.54 -7.05
N LEU A 41 -0.63 -1.40 -8.08
CA LEU A 41 -1.02 -0.12 -8.64
C LEU A 41 -2.54 -0.03 -8.62
N GLY A 42 -3.07 0.88 -7.82
CA GLY A 42 -4.50 0.95 -7.58
C GLY A 42 -4.98 2.34 -7.20
N ARG A 43 -6.24 2.41 -6.76
CA ARG A 43 -6.83 3.62 -6.21
C ARG A 43 -7.15 3.43 -4.75
N VAL A 44 -6.95 4.47 -3.96
CA VAL A 44 -7.28 4.46 -2.53
C VAL A 44 -8.79 4.49 -2.37
N GLY A 45 -9.36 3.51 -1.68
CA GLY A 45 -10.79 3.47 -1.39
C GLY A 45 -11.17 4.21 -0.12
N VAL A 46 -10.41 3.96 0.93
CA VAL A 46 -10.59 4.54 2.27
C VAL A 46 -9.35 5.33 2.61
N GLU A 47 -9.55 6.54 3.15
CA GLU A 47 -8.46 7.42 3.55
C GLU A 47 -7.53 6.78 4.59
N PRO A 48 -6.25 7.18 4.62
CA PRO A 48 -5.31 6.69 5.63
C PRO A 48 -5.78 7.06 7.04
N GLN A 49 -5.81 6.05 7.91
CA GLN A 49 -6.13 6.21 9.33
C GLN A 49 -4.96 5.73 10.18
N ILE A 50 -4.65 6.46 11.25
CA ILE A 50 -3.68 6.03 12.24
C ILE A 50 -4.37 5.04 13.19
N ARG A 51 -3.73 3.90 13.38
CA ARG A 51 -4.10 2.85 14.35
C ARG A 51 -2.89 2.51 15.22
N GLY A 52 -3.12 1.74 16.27
CA GLY A 52 -2.07 1.24 17.16
C GLY A 52 -1.90 2.07 18.42
N THR A 53 -0.92 1.69 19.22
CA THR A 53 -0.56 2.33 20.49
C THR A 53 0.34 3.53 20.24
N GLN A 54 0.42 4.47 21.19
CA GLN A 54 1.29 5.66 21.08
C GLN A 54 2.76 5.33 20.79
N GLU A 55 3.25 4.20 21.32
CA GLU A 55 4.63 3.73 21.09
C GLU A 55 4.88 3.24 19.66
N HIS A 56 3.87 2.64 19.03
CA HIS A 56 3.97 2.05 17.69
C HIS A 56 2.74 2.44 16.85
N PRO A 57 2.69 3.69 16.35
CA PRO A 57 1.62 4.12 15.47
C PRO A 57 1.78 3.43 14.11
N VAL A 58 0.67 3.01 13.54
CA VAL A 58 0.60 2.32 12.24
C VAL A 58 -0.45 3.02 11.39
N VAL A 59 -0.11 3.36 10.14
CA VAL A 59 -1.12 3.90 9.21
C VAL A 59 -1.69 2.77 8.37
N THR A 60 -3.01 2.70 8.27
CA THR A 60 -3.69 1.71 7.44
C THR A 60 -4.62 2.38 6.43
N PHE A 61 -4.71 1.80 5.24
CA PHE A 61 -5.66 2.23 4.20
C PHE A 61 -6.04 1.06 3.29
N SER A 62 -7.10 1.26 2.50
CA SER A 62 -7.59 0.27 1.54
C SER A 62 -7.25 0.68 0.11
N LEU A 63 -6.68 -0.24 -0.66
CA LEU A 63 -6.33 -0.04 -2.06
C LEU A 63 -7.17 -0.97 -2.95
N ALA A 64 -7.87 -0.39 -3.91
CA ALA A 64 -8.63 -1.12 -4.91
C ALA A 64 -7.78 -1.37 -6.16
N THR A 65 -7.73 -2.63 -6.59
CA THR A 65 -7.30 -3.03 -7.93
C THR A 65 -8.50 -3.62 -8.66
N HIS A 66 -8.60 -3.38 -9.97
CA HIS A 66 -9.71 -3.89 -10.78
C HIS A 66 -9.18 -4.62 -12.00
N GLU A 67 -9.86 -5.70 -12.33
CA GLU A 67 -9.63 -6.50 -13.52
C GLU A 67 -10.91 -6.51 -14.34
N ASN A 68 -10.79 -6.12 -15.62
CA ASN A 68 -11.90 -6.18 -16.57
C ASN A 68 -11.79 -7.46 -17.35
N TYR A 69 -12.86 -8.25 -17.37
CA TYR A 69 -12.92 -9.50 -18.10
C TYR A 69 -14.20 -9.56 -18.92
N LYS A 70 -14.13 -10.29 -20.03
CA LYS A 70 -15.24 -10.47 -20.96
C LYS A 70 -15.79 -11.87 -20.79
N TYR A 71 -17.09 -12.00 -20.57
CA TYR A 71 -17.77 -13.28 -20.51
C TYR A 71 -18.01 -13.85 -21.93
N GLU A 72 -18.22 -15.16 -22.02
CA GLU A 72 -18.58 -15.85 -23.27
C GLU A 72 -19.90 -15.33 -23.86
N SER A 73 -20.80 -14.81 -23.01
CA SER A 73 -22.03 -14.12 -23.41
C SER A 73 -21.81 -12.80 -24.16
N GLY A 74 -20.58 -12.28 -24.17
CA GLY A 74 -20.22 -11.00 -24.78
C GLY A 74 -20.23 -9.81 -23.81
N ASP A 75 -20.70 -10.01 -22.58
CA ASP A 75 -20.78 -8.96 -21.56
C ASP A 75 -19.42 -8.66 -20.92
N TRP A 76 -19.17 -7.39 -20.62
CA TRP A 76 -18.01 -6.96 -19.85
C TRP A 76 -18.35 -6.93 -18.36
N SER A 77 -17.45 -7.48 -17.55
CA SER A 77 -17.56 -7.47 -16.10
C SER A 77 -16.28 -6.98 -15.45
N GLN A 78 -16.44 -6.33 -14.30
CA GLN A 78 -15.34 -5.74 -13.56
C GLN A 78 -15.28 -6.41 -12.18
N LYS A 79 -14.16 -7.09 -11.91
CA LYS A 79 -13.84 -7.60 -10.58
C LYS A 79 -12.98 -6.57 -9.87
N THR A 80 -13.30 -6.28 -8.61
CA THR A 80 -12.51 -5.37 -7.77
C THR A 80 -12.00 -6.11 -6.54
N ASP A 81 -10.68 -6.13 -6.36
CA ASP A 81 -10.02 -6.72 -5.21
C ASP A 81 -9.52 -5.62 -4.26
N TRP A 82 -9.88 -5.76 -2.99
CA TRP A 82 -9.59 -4.80 -1.94
C TRP A 82 -8.40 -5.27 -1.11
N HIS A 83 -7.32 -4.49 -1.16
CA HIS A 83 -6.06 -4.79 -0.50
C HIS A 83 -5.91 -3.92 0.75
N ARG A 84 -5.63 -4.56 1.89
CA ARG A 84 -5.34 -3.87 3.14
C ARG A 84 -3.85 -3.51 3.20
N ILE A 85 -3.54 -2.22 3.13
CA ILE A 85 -2.17 -1.72 3.20
C ILE A 85 -1.88 -1.23 4.62
N VAL A 86 -0.70 -1.57 5.12
CA VAL A 86 -0.22 -1.25 6.47
C VAL A 86 1.17 -0.63 6.36
N VAL A 87 1.36 0.55 6.94
CA VAL A 87 2.61 1.31 6.88
C VAL A 87 3.19 1.45 8.28
N PHE A 88 4.38 0.86 8.48
CA PHE A 88 5.11 0.93 9.76
C PHE A 88 6.21 2.00 9.77
N LYS A 89 6.86 2.27 8.62
CA LYS A 89 7.98 3.22 8.55
C LYS A 89 7.51 4.64 8.92
N PRO A 90 8.17 5.34 9.87
CA PRO A 90 7.72 6.64 10.37
C PRO A 90 7.63 7.71 9.27
N ASN A 91 8.70 7.87 8.49
CA ASN A 91 8.75 8.86 7.40
C ASN A 91 7.66 8.63 6.33
N LEU A 92 7.37 7.36 6.05
CA LEU A 92 6.35 6.98 5.08
C LEU A 92 4.94 7.20 5.61
N ARG A 93 4.71 6.98 6.92
CA ARG A 93 3.42 7.25 7.58
C ARG A 93 3.02 8.71 7.46
N GLU A 94 3.93 9.63 7.78
CA GLU A 94 3.67 11.08 7.69
C GLU A 94 3.38 11.50 6.25
N SER A 95 4.18 11.01 5.30
CA SER A 95 3.98 11.28 3.88
C SER A 95 2.62 10.77 3.39
N VAL A 96 2.27 9.54 3.73
CA VAL A 96 0.97 8.96 3.37
C VAL A 96 -0.18 9.75 4.00
N MET A 97 -0.08 10.16 5.26
CA MET A 97 -1.14 10.92 5.92
C MET A 97 -1.33 12.31 5.27
N ASN A 98 -0.24 12.97 4.92
CA ASN A 98 -0.27 14.33 4.38
C ASN A 98 -0.74 14.35 2.93
N TYR A 99 -0.26 13.43 2.08
CA TYR A 99 -0.47 13.46 0.64
C TYR A 99 -1.55 12.52 0.13
N LEU A 100 -1.81 11.39 0.80
CA LEU A 100 -2.75 10.39 0.30
C LEU A 100 -4.20 10.81 0.60
N ARG A 101 -5.03 10.80 -0.44
CA ARG A 101 -6.47 11.05 -0.34
C ARG A 101 -7.28 9.94 -0.99
N ARG A 102 -8.56 9.82 -0.61
CA ARG A 102 -9.49 8.89 -1.26
C ARG A 102 -9.55 9.16 -2.77
N GLY A 103 -9.53 8.09 -3.56
CA GLY A 103 -9.59 8.13 -5.02
C GLY A 103 -8.24 8.35 -5.71
N GLN A 104 -7.18 8.72 -4.98
CA GLN A 104 -5.86 8.95 -5.57
C GLN A 104 -5.25 7.65 -6.10
N ARG A 105 -4.60 7.74 -7.26
CA ARG A 105 -3.88 6.61 -7.85
C ARG A 105 -2.51 6.52 -7.19
N THR A 106 -2.18 5.33 -6.70
CA THR A 106 -0.99 5.11 -5.90
C THR A 106 -0.38 3.77 -6.25
N MET A 107 0.94 3.74 -6.32
CA MET A 107 1.71 2.51 -6.41
C MET A 107 2.27 2.17 -5.02
N VAL A 108 2.11 0.93 -4.59
CA VAL A 108 2.59 0.43 -3.31
C VAL A 108 3.53 -0.73 -3.57
N GLN A 109 4.75 -0.63 -3.03
CA GLN A 109 5.70 -1.73 -2.99
C GLN A 109 5.85 -2.22 -1.56
N GLY A 110 5.91 -3.53 -1.36
CA GLY A 110 6.00 -4.10 -0.03
C GLY A 110 6.05 -5.61 -0.03
N ARG A 111 5.50 -6.19 1.05
CA ARG A 111 5.47 -7.64 1.29
C ARG A 111 4.14 -8.08 1.88
N ILE A 112 3.75 -9.32 1.64
CA ILE A 112 2.54 -9.91 2.25
C ILE A 112 2.88 -10.38 3.67
N SER A 113 1.98 -10.11 4.59
CA SER A 113 1.99 -10.63 5.96
C SER A 113 0.62 -11.20 6.29
N TYR A 114 0.61 -12.43 6.79
CA TYR A 114 -0.58 -13.07 7.35
C TYR A 114 -0.56 -12.85 8.86
N GLY A 115 -1.65 -12.34 9.41
CA GLY A 115 -1.88 -12.22 10.85
C GLY A 115 -3.10 -13.02 11.28
N GLU A 116 -3.21 -13.29 12.56
CA GLU A 116 -4.38 -13.93 13.16
C GLU A 116 -5.15 -12.90 13.97
N ILE A 117 -6.46 -12.82 13.74
CA ILE A 117 -7.37 -11.97 14.51
C ILE A 117 -8.38 -12.89 15.17
N THR A 118 -8.49 -12.79 16.50
CA THR A 118 -9.53 -13.50 17.26
C THR A 118 -10.79 -12.65 17.26
N ASP A 119 -11.88 -13.24 16.79
CA ASP A 119 -13.20 -12.60 16.82
C ASP A 119 -13.78 -12.62 18.25
N GLN A 120 -14.84 -11.85 18.49
CA GLN A 120 -15.51 -11.78 19.80
C GLN A 120 -16.07 -13.14 20.26
N GLU A 121 -16.39 -14.01 19.31
CA GLU A 121 -16.83 -15.40 19.54
C GLU A 121 -15.67 -16.38 19.80
N GLY A 122 -14.43 -15.89 19.89
CA GLY A 122 -13.24 -16.71 20.15
C GLY A 122 -12.72 -17.47 18.93
N LYS A 123 -13.32 -17.28 17.75
CA LYS A 123 -12.85 -17.92 16.50
C LYS A 123 -11.67 -17.16 15.91
N GLN A 124 -10.59 -17.88 15.62
CA GLN A 124 -9.42 -17.32 14.92
C GLN A 124 -9.73 -17.14 13.42
N ARG A 125 -9.40 -15.96 12.89
CA ARG A 125 -9.51 -15.61 11.47
C ARG A 125 -8.14 -15.19 10.95
N VAL A 126 -7.73 -15.78 9.84
CA VAL A 126 -6.53 -15.35 9.12
C VAL A 126 -6.84 -14.04 8.42
N SER A 127 -6.00 -13.03 8.66
CA SER A 127 -6.06 -11.72 8.03
C SER A 127 -4.83 -11.51 7.16
N THR A 128 -5.05 -11.27 5.88
CA THR A 128 -3.97 -10.93 4.94
C THR A 128 -3.80 -9.43 4.90
N SER A 129 -2.58 -8.96 5.17
CA SER A 129 -2.21 -7.54 5.11
C SER A 129 -0.95 -7.37 4.29
N ILE A 130 -0.81 -6.23 3.63
CA ILE A 130 0.38 -5.88 2.86
C ILE A 130 1.13 -4.81 3.63
N ILE A 131 2.37 -5.13 4.01
CA ILE A 131 3.27 -4.18 4.68
C ILE A 131 3.96 -3.38 3.59
N ALA A 132 3.68 -2.09 3.52
CA ALA A 132 4.30 -1.20 2.56
C ALA A 132 5.73 -0.85 2.98
N ASP A 133 6.67 -1.08 2.08
CA ASP A 133 8.05 -0.64 2.18
C ASP A 133 8.29 0.70 1.48
N ASP A 134 7.55 0.95 0.38
CA ASP A 134 7.58 2.21 -0.36
C ASP A 134 6.21 2.52 -0.99
N VAL A 135 5.89 3.81 -1.15
CA VAL A 135 4.63 4.30 -1.73
C VAL A 135 4.91 5.46 -2.66
N ILE A 136 4.48 5.32 -3.92
CA ILE A 136 4.59 6.35 -4.94
C ILE A 136 3.21 6.92 -5.24
N PHE A 137 3.06 8.21 -5.01
CA PHE A 137 1.83 8.96 -5.27
C PHE A 137 1.81 9.40 -6.74
N ILE A 138 0.76 9.02 -7.48
CA ILE A 138 0.62 9.40 -8.89
C ILE A 138 -0.38 10.55 -8.97
N ASN A 139 0.14 11.76 -9.15
CA ASN A 139 -0.68 12.95 -9.34
C ASN A 139 -1.02 13.12 -10.83
N THR A 140 -2.29 12.91 -11.18
CA THR A 140 -2.83 13.18 -12.54
C THR A 140 -2.99 14.69 -12.81
N SER A 141 -2.78 15.56 -11.82
CA SER A 141 -3.03 17.01 -11.87
C SER A 141 -2.04 17.82 -12.72
N GLY A 142 -1.10 17.18 -13.42
CA GLY A 142 -0.27 17.86 -14.43
C GLY A 142 -1.08 18.59 -15.53
N LYS A 143 -2.35 18.20 -15.74
CA LYS A 143 -3.24 18.88 -16.69
C LYS A 143 -3.86 20.18 -16.16
N GLU A 144 -4.17 20.26 -14.87
CA GLU A 144 -4.82 21.45 -14.29
C GLU A 144 -3.85 22.61 -14.09
N SER A 145 -2.60 22.32 -13.68
CA SER A 145 -1.58 23.35 -13.53
C SER A 145 -1.30 24.03 -14.88
N VAL A 146 -1.01 23.26 -15.94
CA VAL A 146 -0.76 23.80 -17.28
C VAL A 146 -1.98 24.57 -17.82
N MET A 147 -3.20 24.04 -17.64
CA MET A 147 -4.42 24.72 -18.09
C MET A 147 -4.72 26.02 -17.32
N ASN A 148 -4.37 26.09 -16.03
CA ASN A 148 -4.50 27.32 -15.24
C ASN A 148 -3.41 28.36 -15.56
N TYR A 149 -2.23 27.94 -16.02
CA TYR A 149 -1.20 28.85 -16.54
C TYR A 149 -1.60 29.41 -17.91
N LEU A 150 -2.12 28.58 -18.81
CA LEU A 150 -2.62 29.03 -20.12
C LEU A 150 -3.84 29.97 -20.00
N ARG A 151 -4.70 29.78 -19.00
CA ARG A 151 -5.85 30.67 -18.72
C ARG A 151 -5.48 32.01 -18.10
N ARG A 152 -4.33 32.14 -17.44
CA ARG A 152 -3.91 33.37 -16.74
C ARG A 152 -3.05 34.31 -17.56
N GLY A 153 -2.73 33.97 -18.81
CA GLY A 153 -2.01 34.86 -19.74
C GLY A 153 -0.61 35.29 -19.27
N GLN A 154 -0.06 34.65 -18.24
CA GLN A 154 1.27 34.96 -17.73
C GLN A 154 2.32 34.15 -18.49
N ARG A 155 3.14 34.85 -19.26
CA ARG A 155 4.36 34.32 -19.87
C ARG A 155 5.40 34.11 -18.78
N THR A 156 5.78 32.86 -18.53
CA THR A 156 7.00 32.56 -17.79
C THR A 156 7.91 31.75 -18.70
N MET A 157 9.16 32.20 -18.85
CA MET A 157 10.20 31.39 -19.47
C MET A 157 10.49 30.21 -18.55
N VAL A 158 10.07 29.02 -18.98
CA VAL A 158 10.57 27.77 -18.42
C VAL A 158 11.78 27.42 -19.26
N GLN A 159 12.97 27.40 -18.65
CA GLN A 159 14.18 26.91 -19.33
C GLN A 159 14.15 25.37 -19.35
N GLY A 160 13.09 24.81 -19.93
CA GLY A 160 12.99 23.44 -20.36
C GLY A 160 13.01 23.44 -21.88
N ARG A 161 13.74 22.51 -22.50
CA ARG A 161 13.78 22.40 -23.95
C ARG A 161 12.40 21.95 -24.43
N ILE A 162 11.56 22.90 -24.86
CA ILE A 162 10.29 22.59 -25.50
C ILE A 162 10.62 21.98 -26.86
N SER A 163 10.39 20.68 -27.01
CA SER A 163 10.39 20.05 -28.33
C SER A 163 8.99 20.22 -28.93
N TYR A 164 8.92 20.85 -30.09
CA TYR A 164 7.70 20.97 -30.87
C TYR A 164 7.67 19.86 -31.92
N GLY A 165 6.68 18.99 -31.88
CA GLY A 165 6.40 18.03 -32.94
C GLY A 165 5.16 18.48 -33.72
N GLU A 166 5.33 18.78 -35.01
CA GLU A 166 4.21 18.95 -35.93
C GLU A 166 3.68 17.57 -36.31
N ILE A 167 2.38 17.33 -36.11
CA ILE A 167 1.70 16.16 -36.66
C ILE A 167 0.65 16.70 -37.63
N THR A 168 0.71 16.22 -38.87
CA THR A 168 -0.27 16.55 -39.90
C THR A 168 -1.31 15.43 -39.90
N ASP A 169 -2.55 15.74 -39.52
CA ASP A 169 -3.67 14.81 -39.68
C ASP A 169 -3.95 14.61 -41.19
N GLN A 170 -4.53 13.47 -41.58
CA GLN A 170 -4.80 13.15 -43.00
C GLN A 170 -5.79 14.12 -43.70
N GLU A 171 -6.41 15.04 -42.97
CA GLU A 171 -7.23 16.14 -43.48
C GLU A 171 -6.46 17.47 -43.68
N GLY A 172 -5.13 17.45 -43.58
CA GLY A 172 -4.28 18.63 -43.83
C GLY A 172 -4.39 19.72 -42.75
N LYS A 173 -5.04 19.42 -41.61
CA LYS A 173 -5.08 20.31 -40.45
C LYS A 173 -3.81 20.14 -39.63
N GLN A 174 -2.98 21.19 -39.58
CA GLN A 174 -1.82 21.25 -38.70
C GLN A 174 -2.28 21.27 -37.24
N ARG A 175 -1.79 20.32 -36.44
CA ARG A 175 -1.96 20.32 -34.99
C ARG A 175 -0.60 20.34 -34.32
N VAL A 176 -0.40 21.34 -33.46
CA VAL A 176 0.81 21.48 -32.66
C VAL A 176 0.69 20.54 -31.45
N SER A 177 1.53 19.51 -31.39
CA SER A 177 1.66 18.68 -30.19
C SER A 177 2.74 19.26 -29.27
N THR A 178 2.41 19.50 -28.00
CA THR A 178 3.37 19.95 -26.98
C THR A 178 3.57 18.83 -25.96
N SER A 179 4.78 18.28 -25.89
CA SER A 179 5.19 17.37 -24.83
C SER A 179 6.15 18.09 -23.88
N ILE A 180 5.83 18.07 -22.58
CA ILE A 180 6.68 18.61 -21.52
C ILE A 180 7.37 17.42 -20.86
N ILE A 181 8.69 17.28 -21.07
CA ILE A 181 9.52 16.37 -20.29
C ILE A 181 10.02 17.20 -19.10
N ALA A 182 9.46 16.92 -17.92
CA ALA A 182 9.83 17.60 -16.69
C ALA A 182 10.93 16.80 -16.00
N ASP A 183 12.18 17.12 -16.31
CA ASP A 183 13.31 16.71 -15.48
C ASP A 183 13.49 17.78 -14.39
N ASP A 184 13.35 17.36 -13.14
CA ASP A 184 13.65 18.07 -11.89
C ASP A 184 13.11 19.50 -11.70
N VAL A 185 12.07 19.62 -10.87
CA VAL A 185 11.50 20.91 -10.45
C VAL A 185 12.28 21.48 -9.25
N ILE A 186 13.11 22.50 -9.48
CA ILE A 186 13.64 23.38 -8.43
C ILE A 186 12.85 24.69 -8.45
N PHE A 187 12.19 25.02 -7.33
CA PHE A 187 11.54 26.31 -7.13
C PHE A 187 12.52 27.32 -6.53
N ILE A 188 12.84 28.39 -7.25
CA ILE A 188 13.45 29.59 -6.65
C ILE A 188 12.41 30.71 -6.69
N ASN A 189 11.99 31.15 -5.51
CA ASN A 189 11.14 32.33 -5.34
C ASN A 189 12.03 33.57 -5.38
N THR A 190 11.84 34.45 -6.36
CA THR A 190 12.37 35.80 -6.32
C THR A 190 11.21 36.79 -6.32
N SER A 191 10.88 37.28 -5.13
CA SER A 191 10.12 38.52 -4.94
C SER A 191 10.97 39.69 -5.43
N GLY A 192 10.41 40.54 -6.29
CA GLY A 192 11.10 41.72 -6.79
C GLY A 192 10.17 42.70 -7.50
N LYS A 193 9.57 43.58 -6.67
CA LYS A 193 8.93 44.90 -6.92
C LYS A 193 8.01 45.07 -8.12
#